data_AF-A0A2G8JK18-F1
#
_entry.id   AF-A0A2G8JK18-F1
#
_cell.length_a   1.000
_cell.length_b   1.000
_cell.length_c   1.000
_cell.angle_alpha   90.00
_cell.angle_beta   90.00
_cell.angle_gamma   90.00
#
_symmetry.space_group_name_H-M   'P 1'
#
loop_
_entity.id
_entity.type
_entity.pdbx_description
1 polymer ?
#
loop_
_entity_poly.entity_id
_entity_poly.type
_entity_poly.pdbx_seq_one_letter_code
_entity_poly.pdbx_strand_id
1 'polypeptide(L)'
;MITSWFQHTLATPTPNTLPCTFQEQDVRQRYLRTRHELYPFQLTFGVEALVGSDNIPNWYLESYSTDAQTRSCREGIPPRKYLVDPMSNSMCPWYYENEYEADRFPAVISKARCRCVSCLNPITSRLDRHLTCRPIKYRMNVLKLSGCVEGLLKYNVTTIDVPVACACMRNTIESHS
;
A
#
# COMPACT_ATOMS: atom_id res chain seq x y z
N MET A 1 -75.18 -25.83 0.90
CA MET A 1 -74.36 -25.04 1.85
C MET A 1 -73.18 -25.91 2.24
N ILE A 2 -71.90 -25.62 2.07
CA ILE A 2 -71.12 -24.46 1.63
C ILE A 2 -69.85 -25.04 0.96
N THR A 3 -69.44 -24.45 -0.15
CA THR A 3 -68.16 -24.72 -0.84
C THR A 3 -66.99 -24.23 0.03
N SER A 4 -66.07 -25.11 0.40
CA SER A 4 -64.82 -24.71 1.07
C SER A 4 -63.71 -24.52 0.04
N TRP A 5 -63.49 -23.27 -0.33
CA TRP A 5 -62.26 -22.79 -0.95
C TRP A 5 -61.24 -22.53 0.18
N PHE A 6 -60.05 -23.11 0.09
CA PHE A 6 -58.89 -22.59 0.82
C PHE A 6 -57.81 -22.22 -0.19
N GLN A 7 -57.49 -20.93 -0.16
CA GLN A 7 -56.58 -20.23 -1.05
C GLN A 7 -55.17 -20.83 -1.02
N HIS A 8 -54.62 -21.05 -2.22
CA HIS A 8 -53.17 -21.10 -2.41
C HIS A 8 -52.59 -19.75 -1.97
N THR A 9 -51.80 -19.76 -0.89
CA THR A 9 -50.88 -18.67 -0.55
C THR A 9 -49.86 -18.53 -1.67
N LEU A 10 -49.98 -17.44 -2.45
CA LEU A 10 -48.94 -16.99 -3.36
C LEU A 10 -47.72 -16.60 -2.53
N ALA A 11 -46.64 -17.37 -2.66
CA ALA A 11 -45.33 -16.97 -2.18
C ALA A 11 -44.96 -15.63 -2.86
N THR A 12 -44.72 -14.60 -2.05
CA THR A 12 -44.13 -13.34 -2.51
C THR A 12 -42.81 -13.64 -3.21
N PRO A 13 -42.55 -13.13 -4.44
CA PRO A 13 -41.24 -13.24 -5.05
C PRO A 13 -40.25 -12.50 -4.15
N THR A 14 -39.30 -13.25 -3.58
CA THR A 14 -38.11 -12.68 -2.95
C THR A 14 -37.46 -11.71 -3.94
N PRO A 15 -37.08 -10.49 -3.54
CA PRO A 15 -36.36 -9.59 -4.44
C PRO A 15 -35.11 -10.32 -4.92
N ASN A 16 -34.99 -10.48 -6.23
CA ASN A 16 -33.83 -11.06 -6.90
C ASN A 16 -32.57 -10.29 -6.46
N THR A 17 -31.92 -10.71 -5.39
CA THR A 17 -30.57 -10.29 -5.06
C THR A 17 -29.66 -11.02 -6.05
N LEU A 18 -29.54 -10.46 -7.26
CA LEU A 18 -28.47 -10.85 -8.18
C LEU A 18 -27.17 -10.85 -7.36
N PRO A 19 -26.48 -12.00 -7.24
CA PRO A 19 -25.23 -12.03 -6.51
C PRO A 19 -24.27 -11.05 -7.17
N CYS A 20 -23.55 -10.30 -6.34
CA CYS A 20 -22.57 -9.31 -6.77
C CYS A 20 -21.31 -10.01 -7.28
N THR A 21 -21.49 -10.83 -8.30
CA THR A 21 -20.48 -11.69 -8.90
C THR A 21 -20.38 -11.29 -10.35
N PHE A 22 -19.44 -10.40 -10.62
CA PHE A 22 -18.97 -10.20 -11.99
C PHE A 22 -17.78 -11.13 -12.24
N GLN A 23 -17.58 -11.60 -13.47
CA GLN A 23 -16.37 -12.36 -13.80
C GLN A 23 -15.16 -11.50 -13.46
N GLU A 24 -14.32 -12.01 -12.55
CA GLU A 24 -13.15 -11.33 -11.97
C GLU A 24 -12.23 -10.73 -13.05
N GLN A 25 -12.23 -11.34 -14.23
CA GLN A 25 -11.48 -10.91 -15.41
C GLN A 25 -11.95 -9.58 -15.99
N ASP A 26 -13.26 -9.32 -16.13
CA ASP A 26 -13.77 -8.09 -16.77
C ASP A 26 -13.58 -6.86 -15.88
N VAL A 27 -13.78 -7.01 -14.57
CA VAL A 27 -13.49 -5.97 -13.58
C VAL A 27 -11.99 -5.67 -13.58
N ARG A 28 -11.15 -6.71 -13.58
CA ARG A 28 -9.70 -6.58 -13.69
C ARG A 28 -9.28 -5.88 -14.98
N GLN A 29 -9.89 -6.18 -16.12
CA GLN A 29 -9.55 -5.54 -17.40
C GLN A 29 -9.96 -4.06 -17.46
N ARG A 30 -11.17 -3.72 -17.00
CA ARG A 30 -11.62 -2.32 -16.93
C ARG A 30 -10.76 -1.50 -15.98
N TYR A 31 -10.37 -2.12 -14.86
CA TYR A 31 -9.41 -1.58 -13.93
C TYR A 31 -8.01 -1.37 -14.58
N LEU A 32 -7.47 -2.38 -15.26
CA LEU A 32 -6.16 -2.28 -15.93
C LEU A 32 -6.12 -1.11 -16.92
N ARG A 33 -7.26 -0.78 -17.55
CA ARG A 33 -7.40 0.36 -18.46
C ARG A 33 -7.34 1.71 -17.75
N THR A 34 -8.05 1.88 -16.64
CA THR A 34 -8.15 3.19 -15.94
C THR A 34 -7.05 3.43 -14.91
N ARG A 35 -6.26 2.39 -14.56
CA ARG A 35 -5.28 2.48 -13.48
C ARG A 35 -4.19 3.54 -13.70
N HIS A 36 -3.81 3.80 -14.94
CA HIS A 36 -2.73 4.76 -15.26
C HIS A 36 -3.18 6.21 -15.04
N GLU A 37 -4.48 6.49 -15.12
CA GLU A 37 -5.06 7.80 -14.84
C GLU A 37 -5.14 8.06 -13.33
N LEU A 38 -5.47 7.04 -12.54
CA LEU A 38 -5.60 7.15 -11.08
C LEU A 38 -4.25 7.05 -10.35
N TYR A 39 -3.29 6.31 -10.93
CA TYR A 39 -2.01 6.00 -10.31
C TYR A 39 -0.86 6.14 -11.32
N PRO A 40 -0.51 7.36 -11.76
CA PRO A 40 0.48 7.58 -12.81
C PRO A 40 1.93 7.21 -12.43
N PHE A 41 2.20 6.82 -11.18
CA PHE A 41 3.54 6.64 -10.62
C PHE A 41 3.75 5.27 -9.95
N GLN A 42 3.14 4.20 -10.50
CA GLN A 42 3.12 2.86 -9.89
C GLN A 42 4.52 2.33 -9.51
N LEU A 43 5.54 2.63 -10.32
CA LEU A 43 6.93 2.21 -10.09
C LEU A 43 7.63 2.99 -8.96
N THR A 44 7.19 4.22 -8.68
CA THR A 44 7.82 5.13 -7.70
C THR A 44 7.32 4.95 -6.28
N PHE A 45 6.15 4.32 -6.12
CA PHE A 45 5.45 4.25 -4.83
C PHE A 45 5.44 2.87 -4.19
N GLY A 46 6.20 1.90 -4.73
CA GLY A 46 6.11 0.52 -4.26
C GLY A 46 4.67 -0.02 -4.33
N VAL A 47 3.82 0.53 -5.19
CA VAL A 47 2.53 -0.08 -5.44
C VAL A 47 2.87 -1.29 -6.30
N GLU A 48 2.84 -2.49 -5.73
CA GLU A 48 2.82 -3.72 -6.51
C GLU A 48 1.54 -3.69 -7.35
N ALA A 49 1.63 -2.99 -8.47
CA ALA A 49 0.58 -2.96 -9.45
C ALA A 49 0.71 -4.26 -10.25
N LEU A 50 0.43 -5.39 -9.60
CA LEU A 50 0.43 -6.73 -10.21
C LEU A 50 1.68 -6.89 -11.08
N VAL A 51 2.86 -6.90 -10.45
CA VAL A 51 4.07 -7.22 -11.21
C VAL A 51 3.88 -8.65 -11.70
N GLY A 52 3.43 -8.78 -12.95
CA GLY A 52 3.80 -9.93 -13.74
C GLY A 52 5.32 -9.94 -13.68
N SER A 53 5.85 -10.93 -12.94
CA SER A 53 7.15 -11.53 -13.24
C SER A 53 7.33 -11.39 -14.74
N ASP A 54 8.26 -10.58 -15.24
CA ASP A 54 9.50 -11.20 -15.68
C ASP A 54 10.70 -10.23 -15.76
N ASN A 55 10.64 -8.99 -15.26
CA ASN A 55 11.80 -8.09 -15.29
C ASN A 55 11.84 -7.05 -14.15
N ILE A 56 11.86 -7.51 -12.90
CA ILE A 56 12.17 -6.65 -11.76
C ILE A 56 13.70 -6.51 -11.63
N PRO A 57 14.28 -5.30 -11.64
CA PRO A 57 15.69 -5.12 -11.36
C PRO A 57 16.06 -5.71 -9.99
N ASN A 58 17.18 -6.43 -9.89
CA ASN A 58 17.59 -7.12 -8.67
C ASN A 58 17.66 -6.21 -7.41
N TRP A 59 18.02 -4.93 -7.58
CA TRP A 59 18.03 -3.95 -6.48
C TRP A 59 16.63 -3.67 -5.90
N TYR A 60 15.57 -3.87 -6.68
CA TYR A 60 14.20 -3.77 -6.22
C TYR A 60 13.81 -5.01 -5.40
N LEU A 61 14.23 -6.22 -5.80
CA LEU A 61 14.00 -7.47 -5.04
C LEU A 61 14.75 -7.50 -3.71
N GLU A 62 15.96 -6.94 -3.64
CA GLU A 62 16.75 -6.84 -2.41
C GLU A 62 16.09 -5.94 -1.35
N SER A 63 15.20 -5.03 -1.77
CA SER A 63 14.43 -4.14 -0.90
C SER A 63 13.22 -4.80 -0.20
N TYR A 64 12.79 -5.96 -0.68
CA TYR A 64 11.73 -6.80 -0.10
C TYR A 64 12.26 -7.93 0.81
N SER A 65 13.57 -7.98 1.05
CA SER A 65 14.22 -9.01 1.86
C SER A 65 13.52 -9.20 3.22
N THR A 66 13.06 -10.43 3.45
CA THR A 66 12.40 -10.87 4.69
C THR A 66 13.37 -11.18 5.83
N ASP A 67 14.67 -11.02 5.59
CA ASP A 67 15.71 -11.27 6.57
C ASP A 67 15.64 -10.22 7.70
N ALA A 68 15.58 -10.67 8.95
CA ALA A 68 15.50 -9.79 10.12
C ALA A 68 16.71 -8.85 10.20
N GLN A 69 17.86 -9.31 9.69
CA GLN A 69 19.10 -8.54 9.55
C GLN A 69 18.99 -7.36 8.57
N THR A 70 17.98 -7.39 7.69
CA THR A 70 17.66 -6.36 6.70
C THR A 70 16.59 -5.40 7.23
N ARG A 71 16.09 -5.57 8.45
CA ARG A 71 15.17 -4.62 9.11
C ARG A 71 15.83 -3.81 10.21
N SER A 72 16.95 -4.29 10.75
CA SER A 72 17.73 -3.58 11.77
C SER A 72 18.52 -2.40 11.21
N CYS A 73 18.69 -1.35 12.02
CA CYS A 73 19.63 -0.27 11.76
C CYS A 73 21.07 -0.78 11.76
N ARG A 74 21.82 -0.58 10.65
CA ARG A 74 23.22 -0.99 10.55
C ARG A 74 24.14 0.21 10.75
N GLU A 75 24.60 0.40 11.99
CA GLU A 75 25.59 1.42 12.33
C GLU A 75 27.02 0.95 11.99
N GLY A 76 27.90 1.91 11.74
CA GLY A 76 29.34 1.68 11.52
C GLY A 76 29.70 1.08 10.17
N ILE A 77 28.72 0.82 9.30
CA ILE A 77 28.95 0.35 7.94
C ILE A 77 28.80 1.55 6.98
N PRO A 78 29.85 1.95 6.25
CA PRO A 78 29.74 3.00 5.25
C PRO A 78 28.90 2.53 4.05
N PRO A 79 28.19 3.45 3.36
CA PRO A 79 27.42 3.14 2.16
C PRO A 79 28.32 2.57 1.05
N ARG A 80 27.78 1.66 0.24
CA ARG A 80 28.53 1.07 -0.88
C ARG A 80 28.66 2.09 -2.02
N LYS A 81 29.89 2.45 -2.38
CA LYS A 81 30.21 3.49 -3.38
C LYS A 81 29.66 3.21 -4.79
N TYR A 82 29.45 1.94 -5.15
CA TYR A 82 29.15 1.51 -6.53
C TYR A 82 27.66 1.20 -6.79
N LEU A 83 26.82 1.19 -5.75
CA LEU A 83 25.38 0.95 -5.88
C LEU A 83 24.66 2.18 -5.36
N VAL A 84 24.03 2.96 -6.24
CA VAL A 84 23.19 4.09 -5.82
C VAL A 84 21.80 3.54 -5.50
N ASP A 85 21.68 2.95 -4.32
CA ASP A 85 20.38 2.57 -3.74
C ASP A 85 20.00 3.58 -2.65
N PRO A 86 19.00 4.45 -2.89
CA PRO A 86 18.54 5.41 -1.89
C PRO A 86 18.08 4.76 -0.58
N MET A 87 17.54 3.53 -0.62
CA MET A 87 16.97 2.86 0.55
C MET A 87 18.04 2.43 1.55
N SER A 88 19.22 2.04 1.07
CA SER A 88 20.35 1.62 1.90
C SER A 88 21.39 2.72 2.13
N ASN A 89 21.57 3.66 1.19
CA ASN A 89 22.59 4.71 1.28
C ASN A 89 22.10 6.04 1.88
N SER A 90 20.79 6.20 2.13
CA SER A 90 20.26 7.36 2.84
C SER A 90 20.82 7.44 4.27
N MET A 91 20.93 8.65 4.83
CA MET A 91 21.17 8.85 6.27
C MET A 91 20.03 8.29 7.14
N CYS A 92 18.86 8.04 6.56
CA CYS A 92 17.76 7.33 7.19
C CYS A 92 17.34 6.16 6.33
N PRO A 93 18.06 5.02 6.37
CA PRO A 93 17.74 3.86 5.57
C PRO A 93 16.33 3.34 5.86
N TRP A 94 15.68 2.77 4.85
CA TRP A 94 14.37 2.14 4.98
C TRP A 94 14.30 0.79 4.28
N TYR A 95 13.18 0.11 4.49
CA TYR A 95 12.77 -1.06 3.71
C TYR A 95 11.27 -0.93 3.42
N TYR A 96 10.76 -1.72 2.48
CA TYR A 96 9.34 -1.74 2.18
C TYR A 96 8.65 -2.93 2.84
N GLU A 97 7.44 -2.69 3.34
CA GLU A 97 6.54 -3.71 3.88
C GLU A 97 5.22 -3.66 3.14
N ASN A 98 4.75 -4.80 2.65
CA ASN A 98 3.53 -4.88 1.86
C ASN A 98 2.32 -4.95 2.78
N GLU A 99 1.39 -4.01 2.61
CA GLU A 99 0.09 -4.03 3.26
C GLU A 99 -0.97 -4.51 2.27
N TYR A 100 -1.70 -5.57 2.65
CA TYR A 100 -2.81 -6.10 1.87
C TYR A 100 -4.17 -5.72 2.49
N GLU A 101 -5.05 -5.16 1.68
CA GLU A 101 -6.47 -4.94 1.99
C GLU A 101 -7.32 -5.44 0.81
N ALA A 102 -8.09 -6.51 1.02
CA ALA A 102 -8.86 -7.17 -0.04
C ALA A 102 -9.96 -6.30 -0.64
N ASP A 103 -10.54 -5.40 0.15
CA ASP A 103 -11.64 -4.52 -0.21
C ASP A 103 -11.16 -3.16 -0.77
N ARG A 104 -9.85 -3.03 -1.01
CA ARG A 104 -9.22 -1.80 -1.48
C ARG A 104 -8.53 -2.01 -2.82
N PHE A 105 -8.60 -0.99 -3.67
CA PHE A 105 -7.79 -0.88 -4.85
C PHE A 105 -6.79 0.29 -4.71
N PRO A 106 -5.47 0.07 -4.89
CA PRO A 106 -4.80 -1.24 -5.04
C PRO A 106 -4.88 -2.06 -3.75
N ALA A 107 -4.98 -3.37 -3.92
CA ALA A 107 -5.09 -4.30 -2.78
C ALA A 107 -3.79 -4.38 -2.00
N VAL A 108 -2.65 -4.32 -2.69
CA VAL A 108 -1.31 -4.29 -2.07
C VAL A 108 -0.71 -2.90 -2.20
N ILE A 109 -0.20 -2.36 -1.09
CA ILE A 109 0.56 -1.11 -1.04
C ILE A 109 1.83 -1.36 -0.23
N SER A 110 3.00 -1.14 -0.82
CA SER A 110 4.26 -1.18 -0.08
C SER A 110 4.46 0.13 0.69
N LYS A 111 4.69 0.02 1.99
CA LYS A 111 4.92 1.15 2.90
C LYS A 111 6.37 1.15 3.38
N ALA A 112 7.04 2.30 3.28
CA ALA A 112 8.39 2.47 3.79
C ALA A 112 8.41 2.41 5.33
N ARG A 113 9.35 1.62 5.86
CA ARG A 113 9.67 1.51 7.29
C ARG A 113 11.11 1.94 7.52
N CYS A 114 11.32 2.93 8.38
CA CYS A 114 12.67 3.39 8.71
C CYS A 114 13.37 2.31 9.54
N ARG A 115 14.61 1.97 9.16
CA ARG A 115 15.43 1.00 9.90
C ARG A 115 15.96 1.58 11.21
N CYS A 116 16.22 2.89 11.20
CA CYS A 116 16.82 3.61 12.32
C CYS A 116 15.82 4.61 12.90
N VAL A 117 15.94 4.90 14.20
CA VAL A 117 15.17 5.95 14.90
C VAL A 117 15.84 7.31 14.76
N SER A 118 17.17 7.33 14.77
CA SER A 118 18.03 8.49 14.54
C SER A 118 18.76 8.39 13.21
N CYS A 119 19.23 9.52 12.69
CA CYS A 119 19.95 9.52 11.43
C CYS A 119 21.36 8.95 11.58
N LEU A 120 21.88 8.31 10.54
CA LEU A 120 23.28 7.96 10.42
C LEU A 120 24.08 9.20 10.02
N ASN A 121 25.15 9.47 10.75
CA ASN A 121 26.11 10.50 10.41
C ASN A 121 26.83 10.11 9.10
N PRO A 122 26.92 11.00 8.10
CA PRO A 122 27.41 10.65 6.76
C PRO A 122 28.91 10.30 6.72
N ILE A 123 29.68 10.67 7.75
CA ILE A 123 31.12 10.43 7.82
C ILE A 123 31.40 9.18 8.66
N THR A 124 30.78 9.07 9.82
CA THR A 124 31.10 8.02 10.81
C THR A 124 30.19 6.80 10.72
N SER A 125 29.06 6.90 10.00
CA SER A 125 27.99 5.90 9.97
C SER A 125 27.43 5.54 11.36
N ARG A 126 27.62 6.38 12.38
CA ARG A 126 27.03 6.22 13.71
C ARG A 126 25.74 7.01 13.83
N LEU A 127 24.85 6.63 14.75
CA LEU A 127 23.64 7.41 15.00
C LEU A 127 23.97 8.81 15.55
N ASP A 128 23.42 9.83 14.90
CA ASP A 128 23.34 11.19 15.42
C ASP A 128 22.00 11.38 16.16
N ARG A 129 22.07 11.42 17.50
CA ARG A 129 20.88 11.50 18.37
C ARG A 129 20.20 12.88 18.34
N HIS A 130 20.81 13.89 17.73
CA HIS A 130 20.21 15.21 17.54
C HIS A 130 19.27 15.28 16.33
N LEU A 131 19.26 14.22 15.53
CA LEU A 131 18.43 14.08 14.35
C LEU A 131 17.56 12.82 14.45
N THR A 132 16.40 12.86 13.81
CA THR A 132 15.43 11.75 13.83
C THR A 132 15.07 11.31 12.42
N CYS A 133 14.96 10.00 12.24
CA CYS A 133 14.42 9.43 11.03
C CYS A 133 12.90 9.42 11.09
N ARG A 134 12.26 10.03 10.10
CA ARG A 134 10.81 10.07 9.98
C ARG A 134 10.36 9.61 8.60
N PRO A 135 9.22 8.91 8.51
CA PRO A 135 8.66 8.54 7.23
C PRO A 135 8.17 9.80 6.49
N ILE A 136 8.51 9.93 5.21
CA ILE A 136 7.87 10.87 4.29
C ILE A 136 6.59 10.22 3.78
N LYS A 137 5.46 10.90 3.94
CA LYS A 137 4.15 10.40 3.55
C LYS A 137 3.66 11.07 2.27
N TYR A 138 3.09 10.27 1.38
CA TYR A 138 2.33 10.72 0.21
C TYR A 138 0.84 10.50 0.45
N ARG A 139 0.01 11.48 0.12
CA ARG A 139 -1.46 11.35 0.16
C ARG A 139 -1.93 10.68 -1.11
N MET A 140 -2.30 9.40 -1.00
CA MET A 140 -2.72 8.57 -2.12
C MET A 140 -4.23 8.35 -2.08
N ASN A 141 -4.90 8.56 -3.20
CA ASN A 141 -6.31 8.15 -3.34
C ASN A 141 -6.36 6.64 -3.57
N VAL A 142 -7.31 5.96 -2.94
CA VAL A 142 -7.59 4.53 -3.09
C VAL A 142 -9.08 4.35 -3.32
N LEU A 143 -9.48 3.26 -3.97
CA LEU A 143 -10.88 2.90 -4.09
C LEU A 143 -11.20 1.86 -3.02
N LYS A 144 -12.18 2.13 -2.15
CA LYS A 144 -12.67 1.15 -1.17
C LYS A 144 -14.03 0.62 -1.59
N LEU A 145 -14.20 -0.69 -1.55
CA LEU A 145 -15.47 -1.35 -1.81
C LEU A 145 -16.48 -0.87 -0.76
N SER A 146 -17.56 -0.26 -1.21
CA SER A 146 -18.60 0.32 -0.36
C SER A 146 -19.93 -0.41 -0.45
N GLY A 147 -20.04 -1.39 -1.34
CA GLY A 147 -21.20 -2.27 -1.43
C GLY A 147 -21.47 -2.71 -2.86
N CYS A 148 -22.73 -3.02 -3.11
CA CYS A 148 -23.20 -3.50 -4.40
C CYS A 148 -24.56 -2.90 -4.72
N VAL A 149 -24.73 -2.42 -5.94
CA VAL A 149 -25.98 -1.80 -6.41
C VAL A 149 -26.26 -2.36 -7.79
N GLU A 150 -27.46 -2.96 -7.96
CA GLU A 150 -27.91 -3.53 -9.24
C GLU A 150 -26.92 -4.57 -9.83
N GLY A 151 -26.30 -5.38 -8.97
CA GLY A 151 -25.32 -6.41 -9.35
C GLY A 151 -23.93 -5.86 -9.70
N LEU A 152 -23.71 -4.55 -9.55
CA LEU A 152 -22.41 -3.90 -9.78
C LEU A 152 -21.72 -3.56 -8.45
N LEU A 153 -20.42 -3.83 -8.37
CA LEU A 153 -19.60 -3.42 -7.24
C LEU A 153 -19.49 -1.90 -7.20
N LYS A 154 -19.79 -1.33 -6.04
CA LYS A 154 -19.70 0.10 -5.78
C LYS A 154 -18.43 0.39 -5.00
N TYR A 155 -17.65 1.37 -5.46
CA TYR A 155 -16.46 1.83 -4.79
C TYR A 155 -16.57 3.31 -4.42
N ASN A 156 -15.96 3.68 -3.30
CA ASN A 156 -15.79 5.07 -2.89
C ASN A 156 -14.30 5.44 -2.94
N VAL A 157 -14.00 6.65 -3.40
CA VAL A 157 -12.63 7.19 -3.32
C VAL A 157 -12.36 7.59 -1.87
N THR A 158 -11.23 7.14 -1.32
CA THR A 158 -10.72 7.52 0.00
C THR A 158 -9.26 7.93 -0.12
N THR A 159 -8.79 8.87 0.69
CA THR A 159 -7.36 9.24 0.71
C THR A 159 -6.67 8.61 1.91
N ILE A 160 -5.49 8.03 1.69
CA ILE A 160 -4.64 7.44 2.73
C ILE A 160 -3.24 8.04 2.70
N ASP A 161 -2.58 8.07 3.87
CA ASP A 161 -1.17 8.41 3.99
C ASP A 161 -0.30 7.16 3.76
N VAL A 162 0.52 7.19 2.71
CA VAL A 162 1.45 6.11 2.36
C VAL A 162 2.89 6.57 2.65
N PRO A 163 3.61 5.95 3.60
CA PRO A 163 5.04 6.17 3.76
C PRO A 163 5.78 5.71 2.50
N VAL A 164 6.45 6.64 1.81
CA VAL A 164 7.16 6.34 0.54
C VAL A 164 8.67 6.30 0.72
N ALA A 165 9.21 6.92 1.76
CA ALA A 165 10.63 6.94 2.08
C ALA A 165 10.83 7.32 3.55
N CYS A 166 12.09 7.33 3.99
CA CYS A 166 12.48 7.94 5.25
C CYS A 166 13.46 9.08 5.01
N ALA A 167 13.30 10.15 5.78
CA ALA A 167 14.19 11.31 5.74
C ALA A 167 14.73 11.64 7.13
N CYS A 168 15.91 12.24 7.10
CA CYS A 168 16.55 12.78 8.29
C CYS A 168 15.98 14.17 8.59
N MET A 169 15.43 14.33 9.78
CA MET A 169 14.81 15.57 10.24
C MET A 169 15.50 16.07 11.51
N ARG A 170 15.49 17.39 11.70
CA ARG A 170 15.88 17.98 12.98
C ARG A 170 14.88 17.56 14.05
N ASN A 171 15.34 17.33 15.27
CA ASN A 171 14.44 17.12 16.39
C ASN A 171 13.57 18.37 16.58
N THR A 172 12.27 18.18 16.66
CA THR A 172 11.35 19.25 17.09
C THR A 172 11.52 19.42 18.59
N ILE A 173 12.06 20.55 19.02
CA ILE A 173 11.89 20.97 20.41
C ILE A 173 10.40 21.31 20.54
N GLU A 174 9.66 20.61 21.40
CA GLU A 174 8.35 21.11 21.83
C GLU A 174 8.62 22.42 22.58
N SER A 175 8.53 23.54 21.88
CA SER A 175 8.36 24.82 22.54
C SER A 175 6.97 24.80 23.15
N HIS A 176 6.88 24.48 24.44
CA HIS A 176 5.69 24.77 25.23
C HIS A 176 5.42 26.28 25.12
N SER A 177 4.46 26.65 24.27
CA SER A 177 3.86 27.97 24.19
C SER A 177 2.49 27.93 24.84
#